data_AF-A0A060W2T3-F1
#
_entry.id   AF-A0A060W2T3-F1
#
_cell.length_a   1.000
_cell.length_b   1.000
_cell.length_c   1.000
_cell.angle_alpha   90.00
_cell.angle_beta   90.00
_cell.angle_gamma   90.00
#
_symmetry.space_group_name_H-M   'P 1'
#
loop_
_entity.id
_entity.type
_entity.pdbx_description
1 polymer ?
#
loop_
_entity_poly.entity_id
_entity_poly.type
_entity_poly.pdbx_seq_one_letter_code
_entity_poly.pdbx_strand_id
1 'polypeptide(L)'
;MSLLFLNIKVRRLQLVSDSLDELARNRADLKKKLKVTFVGEAGLDMGGLTKEWFLLLIRQIFHTDYGMFTFFKDSHCHWFSSWKCDNYSEFRLVGALMGLAVYNSITLDIRFPPCVYKKLLTPPVVPCDPDTPVGMATLTLDDLQQVMPVCTRHKL
;
A
#
# COMPACT_ATOMS: atom_id res chain seq x y z
N MET A 1 17.60 11.79 -23.11
CA MET A 1 17.87 12.33 -21.76
C MET A 1 17.10 11.48 -20.77
N SER A 2 17.75 10.51 -20.10
CA SER A 2 17.06 9.67 -19.12
C SER A 2 16.66 10.55 -17.93
N LEU A 3 15.35 10.72 -17.73
CA LEU A 3 14.84 11.40 -16.55
C LEU A 3 15.24 10.54 -15.33
N LEU A 4 16.12 11.08 -14.49
CA LEU A 4 16.62 10.45 -13.26
C LEU A 4 15.53 10.27 -12.19
N PHE A 5 14.38 10.92 -12.37
CA PHE A 5 13.30 10.98 -11.40
C PHE A 5 11.97 10.58 -12.03
N LEU A 6 11.14 9.88 -11.23
CA LEU A 6 9.72 9.72 -11.49
C LEU A 6 8.99 10.94 -10.94
N ASN A 7 8.43 11.77 -11.83
CA ASN A 7 7.70 12.97 -11.43
C ASN A 7 6.21 12.63 -11.30
N ILE A 8 5.67 12.74 -10.09
CA ILE A 8 4.24 12.57 -9.82
C ILE A 8 3.63 13.95 -9.58
N LYS A 9 2.68 14.33 -10.43
CA LYS A 9 1.96 15.59 -10.33
C LYS A 9 0.52 15.32 -9.94
N VAL A 10 0.10 15.83 -8.78
CA VAL A 10 -1.21 15.48 -8.17
C VAL A 10 -1.94 16.71 -7.67
N ARG A 11 -3.26 16.69 -7.72
CA ARG A 11 -4.11 17.72 -7.10
C ARG A 11 -4.52 17.25 -5.71
N ARG A 12 -4.44 18.14 -4.70
CA ARG A 12 -4.82 17.80 -3.32
C ARG A 12 -6.25 17.25 -3.20
N LEU A 13 -7.18 17.83 -3.97
CA LEU A 13 -8.59 17.42 -3.98
C LEU A 13 -8.86 16.09 -4.69
N GLN A 14 -7.92 15.61 -5.50
CA GLN A 14 -8.03 14.37 -6.28
C GLN A 14 -6.81 13.48 -6.01
N LEU A 15 -6.37 13.46 -4.75
CA LEU A 15 -5.09 12.88 -4.36
C LEU A 15 -5.00 11.41 -4.76
N VAL A 16 -6.00 10.60 -4.38
CA VAL A 16 -5.97 9.16 -4.63
C VAL A 16 -6.06 8.85 -6.11
N SER A 17 -7.04 9.39 -6.83
CA SER A 17 -7.22 9.13 -8.26
C SER A 17 -6.01 9.56 -9.08
N ASP A 18 -5.50 10.78 -8.87
CA ASP A 18 -4.33 11.27 -9.61
C ASP A 18 -3.09 10.42 -9.31
N SER A 19 -2.91 9.99 -8.05
CA SER A 19 -1.77 9.16 -7.66
C SER A 19 -1.82 7.77 -8.28
N LEU A 20 -2.98 7.10 -8.22
CA LEU A 20 -3.17 5.78 -8.80
C LEU A 20 -2.97 5.81 -10.31
N ASP A 21 -3.49 6.85 -10.97
CA ASP A 21 -3.32 7.08 -12.40
C ASP A 21 -1.86 7.31 -12.80
N GLU A 22 -1.13 8.15 -12.06
CA GLU A 22 0.30 8.39 -12.30
C GLU A 22 1.13 7.12 -12.09
N LEU A 23 0.86 6.34 -11.04
CA LEU A 23 1.54 5.07 -10.79
C LEU A 23 1.21 4.02 -11.85
N ALA A 24 -0.03 4.00 -12.35
CA ALA A 24 -0.45 3.10 -13.42
C ALA A 24 0.22 3.45 -14.75
N ARG A 25 0.34 4.73 -15.08
CA ARG A 25 1.02 5.21 -16.31
C ARG A 25 2.52 4.96 -16.28
N ASN A 26 3.16 5.11 -15.12
CA ASN A 26 4.62 5.06 -14.99
C ASN A 26 5.15 3.75 -14.39
N ARG A 27 4.48 2.62 -14.63
CA ARG A 27 4.86 1.30 -14.05
C ARG A 27 6.30 0.89 -14.31
N ALA A 28 6.85 1.20 -15.47
CA ALA A 28 8.24 0.87 -15.83
C ALA A 28 9.28 1.69 -15.03
N ASP A 29 8.85 2.83 -14.48
CA ASP A 29 9.71 3.85 -13.88
C ASP A 29 9.60 3.90 -12.35
N LEU A 30 8.86 2.99 -11.72
CA LEU A 30 8.65 2.94 -10.27
C LEU A 30 9.93 2.74 -9.45
N LYS A 31 11.03 2.30 -10.09
CA LYS A 31 12.36 2.19 -9.44
C LYS A 31 13.16 3.48 -9.49
N LYS A 32 12.68 4.54 -10.15
CA LYS A 32 13.36 5.85 -10.15
C LYS A 32 13.08 6.59 -8.86
N LYS A 33 13.97 7.52 -8.51
CA LYS A 33 13.77 8.39 -7.34
C LYS A 33 12.50 9.23 -7.54
N LEU A 34 11.61 9.24 -6.56
CA LEU A 34 10.34 9.92 -6.65
C LEU A 34 10.49 11.43 -6.44
N LYS A 35 9.76 12.22 -7.22
CA LYS A 35 9.60 13.66 -7.04
C LYS A 35 8.11 13.99 -7.15
N VAL A 36 7.51 14.41 -6.05
CA VAL A 36 6.10 14.81 -6.02
C VAL A 36 5.95 16.31 -6.17
N THR A 37 4.92 16.75 -6.88
CA THR A 37 4.53 18.16 -6.98
C THR A 37 3.02 18.29 -6.90
N PHE A 38 2.54 19.12 -5.97
CA PHE A 38 1.13 19.49 -5.93
C PHE A 38 0.83 20.58 -6.95
N VAL A 39 -0.26 20.41 -7.70
CA VAL A 39 -0.66 21.38 -8.72
C VAL A 39 -0.95 22.73 -8.07
N GLY A 40 -0.28 23.79 -8.53
CA GLY A 40 -0.46 25.15 -8.03
C GLY A 40 0.42 25.51 -6.83
N GLU A 41 1.29 24.60 -6.36
CA GLU A 41 2.20 24.86 -5.24
C GLU A 41 3.65 25.02 -5.69
N ALA A 42 4.34 26.00 -5.10
CA ALA A 42 5.77 26.17 -5.31
C ALA A 42 6.51 25.00 -4.63
N GLY A 43 7.10 24.12 -5.44
CA GLY A 43 7.84 22.92 -5.00
C GLY A 43 9.19 23.23 -4.36
N LEU A 44 9.20 24.06 -3.31
CA LEU A 44 10.39 24.56 -2.61
C LEU A 44 11.12 23.45 -1.84
N ASP A 45 10.39 22.54 -1.18
CA ASP A 45 10.96 21.38 -0.48
C ASP A 45 10.47 20.07 -1.09
N MET A 46 11.25 19.54 -2.03
CA MET A 46 10.88 18.30 -2.73
C MET A 46 10.85 17.06 -1.83
N GLY A 47 11.64 17.06 -0.75
CA GLY A 47 11.68 15.95 0.21
C GLY A 47 10.44 15.96 1.11
N GLY A 48 10.08 17.14 1.61
CA GLY A 48 8.87 17.36 2.40
C GLY A 48 7.61 16.96 1.65
N LEU A 49 7.44 17.43 0.41
CA LEU A 49 6.25 17.14 -0.40
C LEU A 49 6.08 15.65 -0.71
N THR A 50 7.18 14.92 -0.91
CA THR A 50 7.13 13.47 -1.15
C THR A 50 6.65 12.72 0.09
N LYS A 51 7.17 13.06 1.28
CA LYS A 51 6.73 12.46 2.55
C LYS A 51 5.28 12.79 2.85
N GLU A 52 4.90 14.05 2.65
CA GLU A 52 3.52 14.52 2.84
C GLU A 52 2.56 13.74 1.91
N TRP A 53 2.92 13.58 0.64
CA TRP A 53 2.13 12.83 -0.32
C TRP A 53 1.88 11.39 0.12
N PHE A 54 2.91 10.66 0.56
CA PHE A 54 2.75 9.31 1.09
C PHE A 54 1.83 9.28 2.31
N LEU A 55 2.01 10.20 3.26
CA LEU A 55 1.21 10.28 4.47
C LEU A 55 -0.28 10.52 4.15
N LEU A 56 -0.58 11.51 3.31
CA LEU A 56 -1.95 11.84 2.95
C LEU A 56 -2.61 10.72 2.13
N LEU A 57 -1.87 10.15 1.17
CA LEU A 57 -2.40 9.11 0.29
C LEU A 57 -2.73 7.84 1.07
N ILE A 58 -1.83 7.39 1.95
CA ILE A 58 -2.06 6.21 2.80
C ILE A 58 -3.23 6.44 3.76
N ARG A 59 -3.32 7.61 4.39
CA ARG A 59 -4.46 7.93 5.26
C ARG A 59 -5.80 7.84 4.54
N GLN A 60 -5.88 8.34 3.30
CA GLN A 60 -7.12 8.26 2.52
C GLN A 60 -7.44 6.82 2.09
N ILE A 61 -6.47 6.04 1.59
CA ILE A 61 -6.68 4.67 1.12
C ILE A 61 -7.10 3.72 2.26
N PHE A 62 -6.52 3.91 3.45
CA PHE A 62 -6.81 3.08 4.63
C PHE A 62 -8.00 3.58 5.44
N HIS A 63 -8.60 4.71 5.05
CA HIS A 63 -9.85 5.18 5.65
C HIS A 63 -11.01 4.23 5.31
N THR A 64 -11.91 4.00 6.26
CA THR A 64 -13.04 3.08 6.08
C THR A 64 -13.93 3.48 4.90
N ASP A 65 -14.12 4.78 4.67
CA ASP A 65 -14.92 5.30 3.56
C ASP A 65 -14.33 4.98 2.18
N TYR A 66 -13.02 4.78 2.08
CA TYR A 66 -12.39 4.35 0.82
C TYR A 66 -12.76 2.90 0.50
N GLY A 67 -13.00 2.08 1.52
CA GLY A 67 -13.60 0.75 1.40
C GLY A 67 -12.64 -0.40 1.06
N MET A 68 -11.32 -0.15 0.98
CA MET A 68 -10.32 -1.21 0.73
C MET A 68 -9.89 -1.95 2.00
N PHE A 69 -9.84 -1.24 3.13
CA PHE A 69 -9.35 -1.79 4.39
C PHE A 69 -10.32 -1.46 5.52
N THR A 70 -10.39 -2.36 6.50
CA THR A 70 -11.12 -2.18 7.76
C THR A 70 -10.12 -2.16 8.90
N PHE A 71 -10.26 -1.20 9.80
CA PHE A 71 -9.43 -1.14 11.01
C PHE A 71 -10.10 -1.94 12.15
N PHE A 72 -9.41 -2.96 12.64
CA PHE A 72 -9.84 -3.71 13.82
C PHE A 72 -9.25 -3.08 15.08
N LYS A 73 -10.13 -2.54 15.93
CA LYS A 73 -9.73 -1.86 17.18
C LYS A 73 -9.04 -2.79 18.16
N ASP A 74 -9.50 -4.04 18.28
CA ASP A 74 -8.99 -5.00 19.26
C ASP A 74 -7.52 -5.40 18.99
N SER A 75 -7.16 -5.58 17.72
CA SER A 75 -5.80 -5.96 17.29
C SER A 75 -4.96 -4.77 16.82
N HIS A 76 -5.54 -3.56 16.76
CA HIS A 76 -4.92 -2.34 16.22
C HIS A 76 -4.30 -2.53 14.83
N CYS A 77 -4.95 -3.35 13.99
CA CYS A 77 -4.47 -3.72 12.66
C CYS A 77 -5.52 -3.43 11.59
N HIS A 78 -5.04 -3.22 10.37
CA HIS A 78 -5.88 -3.14 9.17
C HIS A 78 -6.03 -4.52 8.55
N TRP A 79 -7.23 -4.81 8.06
CA TRP A 79 -7.54 -6.01 7.32
C TRP A 79 -8.22 -5.67 6.00
N PHE A 80 -8.08 -6.56 5.02
CA PHE A 80 -8.68 -6.39 3.70
C PHE A 80 -10.20 -6.42 3.82
N SER A 81 -10.86 -5.38 3.30
CA SER A 81 -12.32 -5.31 3.25
C SER A 81 -12.86 -6.25 2.17
N SER A 82 -13.94 -6.97 2.46
CA SER A 82 -14.64 -7.80 1.47
C SER A 82 -15.54 -6.99 0.53
N TRP A 83 -15.79 -5.72 0.84
CA TRP A 83 -16.80 -4.90 0.15
C TRP A 83 -16.40 -4.55 -1.29
N LYS A 84 -15.09 -4.44 -1.57
CA LYS A 84 -14.53 -4.13 -2.90
C LYS A 84 -13.84 -5.34 -3.56
N CYS A 85 -14.46 -6.52 -3.47
CA CYS A 85 -13.90 -7.78 -3.95
C CYS A 85 -13.44 -7.75 -5.42
N ASP A 86 -14.05 -6.91 -6.27
CA ASP A 86 -13.80 -6.91 -7.72
C ASP A 86 -12.65 -6.01 -8.20
N ASN A 87 -12.10 -5.13 -7.36
CA ASN A 87 -11.09 -4.16 -7.81
C ASN A 87 -9.65 -4.58 -7.47
N TYR A 88 -9.23 -5.76 -7.95
CA TYR A 88 -7.85 -6.25 -7.83
C TYR A 88 -6.78 -5.27 -8.36
N SER A 89 -7.17 -4.39 -9.28
CA SER A 89 -6.29 -3.38 -9.85
C SER A 89 -5.84 -2.34 -8.82
N GLU A 90 -6.75 -1.90 -7.94
CA GLU A 90 -6.44 -0.97 -6.85
C GLU A 90 -5.52 -1.62 -5.82
N PHE A 91 -5.80 -2.86 -5.40
CA PHE A 91 -4.91 -3.59 -4.47
C PHE A 91 -3.50 -3.74 -5.04
N ARG A 92 -3.37 -3.98 -6.35
CA ARG A 92 -2.07 -4.02 -7.02
C ARG A 92 -1.35 -2.67 -6.97
N LEU A 93 -2.07 -1.57 -7.18
CA LEU A 93 -1.50 -0.22 -7.11
C LEU A 93 -1.11 0.17 -5.67
N VAL A 94 -1.91 -0.22 -4.67
CA VAL A 94 -1.56 -0.05 -3.24
C VAL A 94 -0.31 -0.86 -2.90
N GLY A 95 -0.21 -2.10 -3.38
CA GLY A 95 1.00 -2.92 -3.22
C GLY A 95 2.24 -2.26 -3.86
N ALA A 96 2.09 -1.70 -5.06
CA ALA A 96 3.15 -0.93 -5.71
C ALA A 96 3.54 0.32 -4.91
N LEU A 97 2.56 1.06 -4.37
CA LEU A 97 2.78 2.21 -3.50
C LEU A 97 3.55 1.82 -2.22
N MET A 98 3.16 0.72 -1.57
CA MET A 98 3.87 0.21 -0.40
C MET A 98 5.31 -0.20 -0.75
N GLY A 99 5.53 -0.89 -1.87
CA GLY A 99 6.85 -1.22 -2.37
C GLY A 99 7.70 0.03 -2.66
N LEU A 100 7.08 1.07 -3.21
CA LEU A 100 7.72 2.36 -3.46
C LEU A 100 8.11 3.07 -2.15
N ALA A 101 7.28 2.99 -1.12
CA ALA A 101 7.61 3.53 0.21
C ALA A 101 8.84 2.84 0.79
N VAL A 102 8.90 1.50 0.73
CA VAL A 102 10.07 0.71 1.16
C VAL A 102 11.31 1.09 0.35
N TYR A 103 11.19 1.18 -0.98
CA TYR A 103 12.29 1.57 -1.87
C TYR A 103 12.86 2.96 -1.55
N ASN A 104 11.99 3.92 -1.21
CA ASN A 104 12.39 5.28 -0.87
C ASN A 104 12.68 5.47 0.64
N SER A 105 12.72 4.39 1.44
CA SER A 105 12.94 4.44 2.89
C SER A 105 11.94 5.34 3.64
N ILE A 106 10.67 5.27 3.23
CA ILE A 106 9.56 6.02 3.83
C ILE A 106 8.75 5.07 4.71
N THR A 107 8.66 5.42 5.99
CA THR A 107 7.82 4.69 6.94
C THR A 107 6.35 5.04 6.71
N LEU A 108 5.52 4.02 6.54
CA LEU A 108 4.08 4.17 6.44
C LEU A 108 3.45 3.89 7.81
N ASP A 109 2.53 4.76 8.23
CA ASP A 109 1.78 4.60 9.48
C ASP A 109 0.60 3.63 9.29
N ILE A 110 0.94 2.39 8.96
CA ILE A 110 -0.02 1.29 8.76
C ILE A 110 0.49 0.04 9.47
N ARG A 111 -0.45 -0.69 10.08
CA ARG A 111 -0.20 -2.00 10.67
C ARG A 111 -1.09 -3.04 10.04
N PHE A 112 -0.46 -4.08 9.49
CA PHE A 112 -1.10 -5.32 9.13
C PHE A 112 -0.82 -6.38 10.19
N PRO A 113 -1.65 -7.42 10.31
CA PRO A 113 -1.34 -8.54 11.18
C PRO A 113 -0.16 -9.37 10.64
N PRO A 114 0.57 -10.11 11.51
CA PRO A 114 1.76 -10.88 11.14
C PRO A 114 1.58 -11.81 9.94
N CYS A 115 0.40 -12.42 9.80
CA CYS A 115 0.08 -13.34 8.72
C CYS A 115 0.14 -12.69 7.32
N VAL A 116 -0.13 -11.39 7.19
CA VAL A 116 0.02 -10.67 5.92
C VAL A 116 1.48 -10.62 5.51
N TYR A 117 2.38 -10.30 6.45
CA TYR A 117 3.82 -10.29 6.18
C TYR A 117 4.37 -11.69 5.87
N LYS A 118 3.85 -12.74 6.53
CA LYS A 118 4.19 -14.14 6.17
C LYS A 118 3.88 -14.42 4.70
N LYS A 119 2.72 -13.99 4.21
CA LYS A 119 2.37 -14.12 2.78
C LYS A 119 3.29 -13.29 1.89
N LEU A 120 3.53 -12.02 2.23
CA LEU A 120 4.39 -11.15 1.41
C LEU A 120 5.84 -11.65 1.30
N LEU A 121 6.35 -12.36 2.31
CA LEU A 121 7.70 -12.89 2.36
C LEU A 121 7.82 -14.34 1.85
N THR A 122 6.79 -14.86 1.16
CA THR A 122 6.78 -16.22 0.62
C THR A 122 6.73 -16.20 -0.91
N PRO A 123 7.72 -16.77 -1.64
CA PRO A 123 8.98 -17.31 -1.12
C PRO A 123 9.89 -16.19 -0.57
N PRO A 124 10.88 -16.52 0.29
CA PRO A 124 11.78 -15.54 0.92
C PRO A 124 12.74 -14.85 -0.06
N VAL A 125 12.69 -15.25 -1.33
CA VAL A 125 13.50 -14.71 -2.42
C VAL A 125 12.55 -14.17 -3.47
N VAL A 126 12.86 -12.99 -4.01
CA VAL A 126 12.10 -12.43 -5.14
C VAL A 126 12.21 -13.39 -6.32
N PRO A 127 11.08 -13.94 -6.82
CA PRO A 127 11.14 -14.85 -7.95
C PRO A 127 11.67 -14.14 -9.20
N CYS A 128 12.50 -14.84 -9.98
CA CYS A 128 12.94 -14.34 -11.28
C CYS A 128 11.83 -14.41 -12.34
N ASP A 129 10.91 -15.37 -12.19
CA ASP A 129 9.80 -15.60 -13.09
C ASP A 129 8.52 -14.94 -12.52
N PRO A 130 7.88 -14.01 -13.25
CA PRO A 130 6.62 -13.38 -12.85
C PRO A 130 5.47 -14.38 -12.59
N ASP A 131 5.50 -15.55 -13.20
CA ASP A 131 4.46 -16.59 -13.04
C ASP A 131 4.69 -17.48 -11.81
N THR A 132 5.79 -17.25 -11.07
CA THR A 132 6.06 -17.98 -9.83
C THR A 132 4.96 -17.72 -8.81
N PRO A 133 4.35 -18.77 -8.21
CA PRO A 133 3.36 -18.57 -7.17
C PRO A 133 4.00 -17.93 -5.93
N VAL A 134 3.51 -16.74 -5.57
CA VAL A 134 3.88 -16.00 -4.36
C VAL A 134 2.73 -16.01 -3.36
N GLY A 135 3.01 -15.75 -2.09
CA GLY A 135 1.96 -15.66 -1.07
C GLY A 135 1.37 -17.00 -0.62
N MET A 136 2.01 -18.12 -0.95
CA MET A 136 1.55 -19.49 -0.65
C MET A 136 1.72 -19.91 0.82
N ALA A 137 1.86 -18.96 1.75
CA ALA A 137 1.96 -19.27 3.17
C ALA A 137 0.64 -19.86 3.68
N THR A 138 0.73 -21.00 4.38
CA THR A 138 -0.43 -21.62 5.04
C THR A 138 -0.82 -20.77 6.24
N LEU A 139 -2.11 -20.43 6.35
CA LEU A 139 -2.66 -19.69 7.49
C LEU A 139 -3.34 -20.66 8.46
N THR A 140 -3.08 -20.49 9.76
CA THR A 140 -3.68 -21.32 10.83
C THR A 140 -4.79 -20.58 11.57
N LEU A 141 -5.49 -21.28 12.47
CA LEU A 141 -6.46 -20.65 13.38
C LEU A 141 -5.79 -19.62 14.31
N ASP A 142 -4.53 -19.84 14.70
CA ASP A 142 -3.77 -18.90 15.51
C ASP A 142 -3.54 -17.58 14.78
N ASP A 143 -3.26 -17.63 13.46
CA ASP A 143 -3.15 -16.43 12.64
C ASP A 143 -4.46 -15.65 12.62
N LEU A 144 -5.60 -16.34 12.52
CA LEU A 144 -6.92 -15.71 12.53
C LEU A 144 -7.25 -15.09 13.91
N GLN A 145 -6.85 -15.75 15.00
CA GLN A 145 -7.01 -15.25 16.35
C GLN A 145 -6.23 -13.95 16.58
N GLN A 146 -5.08 -13.77 15.94
CA GLN A 146 -4.31 -12.52 15.99
C GLN A 146 -5.03 -11.35 15.29
N VAL A 147 -5.79 -11.63 14.23
CA VAL A 147 -6.55 -10.59 13.49
C VAL A 147 -7.83 -10.23 14.24
N MET A 148 -8.60 -11.26 14.64
CA MET A 148 -9.93 -11.14 15.26
C MET A 148 -10.00 -11.99 16.53
N PRO A 149 -9.47 -11.47 17.66
CA PRO A 149 -9.37 -12.23 18.91
C PRO A 149 -10.72 -12.52 19.57
N VAL A 150 -11.77 -11.74 19.27
CA VAL A 150 -13.10 -11.90 19.89
C VAL A 150 -13.97 -12.92 19.16
N CYS A 151 -13.87 -13.01 17.83
CA CYS A 151 -14.63 -13.96 17.01
C CYS A 151 -14.21 -15.42 17.22
N THR A 152 -12.98 -15.66 17.68
CA THR A 152 -12.42 -17.01 17.91
C THR A 152 -12.80 -17.61 19.26
N ARG A 153 -13.22 -16.78 20.24
CA ARG A 153 -13.59 -17.24 21.58
C ARG A 153 -14.95 -17.93 21.68
N HIS A 154 -15.80 -17.83 20.65
CA HIS A 154 -17.15 -18.42 20.64
C HIS A 154 -17.22 -19.76 19.86
N LYS A 155 -16.08 -20.35 19.51
CA LYS A 155 -16.01 -21.65 18.80
C LYS A 155 -15.33 -22.76 19.63
N LEU A 156 -15.19 -22.57 20.94
CA LEU A 156 -14.78 -23.59 21.90
C LEU A 156 -15.90 -23.81 22.91
#